data_AF-A0A7I7RIW0-F1
#
_entry.id   AF-A0A7I7RIW0-F1
#
_cell.length_a   1.000
_cell.length_b   1.000
_cell.length_c   1.000
_cell.angle_alpha   90.00
_cell.angle_beta   90.00
_cell.angle_gamma   90.00
#
_symmetry.space_group_name_H-M   'P 1'
#
loop_
_entity.id
_entity.type
_entity.pdbx_description
1 polymer ?
#
loop_
_entity_poly.entity_id
_entity_poly.type
_entity_poly.pdbx_seq_one_letter_code
_entity_poly.pdbx_strand_id
1 'polypeptide(L)'
;MDGEVHRGELIVHEDLVPEVIDIFDQLRQVRYPIEKMRTPDHYPRADDELSMRDNNTSAFNCRDIPGTGNWSLHAYGRAIDINPLLNPYIDSIGAFQPANAAPYLDRNRVDPGVLHDGDPAVRIFIDRGWHWGGDWQTPKDYQHFERRNQ
;
A
#
# COMPACT_ATOMS: atom_id res chain seq x y z
N MET A 1 5.63 -1.95 -15.66
CA MET A 1 5.36 -3.41 -15.59
C MET A 1 5.52 -4.09 -16.94
N ASP A 2 6.26 -5.20 -16.99
CA ASP A 2 6.57 -5.98 -18.20
C ASP A 2 5.59 -7.15 -18.45
N GLY A 3 4.66 -7.40 -17.52
CA GLY A 3 3.64 -8.45 -17.64
C GLY A 3 4.11 -9.83 -17.17
N GLU A 4 5.34 -9.94 -16.66
CA GLU A 4 5.93 -11.19 -16.19
C GLU A 4 5.76 -11.38 -14.68
N VAL A 5 5.92 -12.63 -14.21
CA VAL A 5 5.89 -12.95 -12.78
C VAL A 5 7.27 -12.71 -12.19
N HIS A 6 7.32 -11.80 -11.22
CA HIS A 6 8.53 -11.49 -10.45
C HIS A 6 8.40 -11.95 -9.01
N ARG A 7 9.53 -12.10 -8.33
CA ARG A 7 9.58 -12.28 -6.87
C ARG A 7 9.86 -10.94 -6.20
N GLY A 8 9.19 -10.72 -5.07
CA GLY A 8 9.45 -9.61 -4.17
C GLY A 8 9.29 -10.05 -2.72
N GLU A 9 9.54 -9.14 -1.80
CA GLU A 9 9.60 -9.44 -0.36
C GLU A 9 8.77 -8.44 0.44
N LEU A 10 8.04 -8.96 1.42
CA LEU A 10 7.35 -8.18 2.45
C LEU A 10 7.74 -8.71 3.82
N ILE A 11 7.90 -7.81 4.78
CA ILE A 11 8.01 -8.14 6.19
C ILE A 11 6.67 -7.77 6.84
N VAL A 12 6.00 -8.76 7.41
CA VAL A 12 4.70 -8.62 8.09
C VAL A 12 4.75 -9.31 9.45
N HIS A 13 3.77 -9.01 10.31
CA HIS A 13 3.60 -9.70 11.58
C HIS A 13 3.39 -11.20 11.36
N GLU A 14 3.97 -12.05 12.21
CA GLU A 14 3.94 -13.51 12.05
C GLU A 14 2.52 -14.08 11.90
N ASP A 15 1.57 -13.63 12.72
CA ASP A 15 0.14 -14.00 12.63
C ASP A 15 -0.50 -13.74 11.26
N LEU A 16 0.01 -12.76 10.50
CA LEU A 16 -0.57 -12.37 9.21
C LEU A 16 0.11 -13.06 8.03
N VAL A 17 1.22 -13.78 8.24
CA VAL A 17 1.98 -14.42 7.15
C VAL A 17 1.10 -15.32 6.27
N PRO A 18 0.28 -16.25 6.82
CA PRO A 18 -0.56 -17.11 5.98
C PRO A 18 -1.59 -16.31 5.16
N GLU A 19 -2.23 -15.32 5.79
CA GLU A 19 -3.26 -14.50 5.14
C GLU A 19 -2.68 -13.61 4.05
N VAL A 20 -1.50 -13.04 4.27
CA VAL A 20 -0.79 -12.21 3.27
C VAL A 20 -0.33 -13.06 2.09
N ILE A 21 0.11 -14.30 2.31
CA ILE A 21 0.41 -15.23 1.21
C ILE A 21 -0.83 -15.45 0.34
N ASP A 22 -1.99 -15.72 0.94
CA ASP A 22 -3.25 -15.94 0.22
C ASP A 22 -3.71 -14.69 -0.53
N ILE A 23 -3.56 -13.50 0.06
CA ILE A 23 -3.86 -12.22 -0.58
C ILE A 23 -3.01 -12.06 -1.85
N PHE A 24 -1.69 -12.21 -1.74
CA PHE A 24 -0.79 -12.00 -2.88
C PHE A 24 -0.92 -13.10 -3.94
N ASP A 25 -1.28 -14.32 -3.56
CA ASP A 25 -1.66 -15.37 -4.50
C ASP A 25 -2.92 -14.97 -5.29
N GLN A 26 -3.95 -14.45 -4.63
CA GLN A 26 -5.17 -14.01 -5.30
C GLN A 26 -4.95 -12.78 -6.18
N LEU A 27 -4.15 -11.80 -5.73
CA LEU A 27 -3.76 -10.65 -6.56
C LEU A 27 -3.07 -11.12 -7.85
N ARG A 28 -2.18 -12.13 -7.75
CA ARG A 28 -1.54 -12.75 -8.92
C ARG A 28 -2.56 -13.45 -9.83
N GLN A 29 -3.50 -14.21 -9.27
CA GLN A 29 -4.53 -14.92 -10.04
C GLN A 29 -5.43 -13.97 -10.83
N VAL A 30 -5.82 -12.83 -10.24
CA VAL A 30 -6.60 -11.79 -10.93
C VAL A 30 -5.74 -10.88 -11.80
N ARG A 31 -4.43 -11.15 -11.90
CA ARG A 31 -3.44 -10.38 -12.67
C ARG A 31 -3.41 -8.91 -12.25
N TYR A 32 -3.64 -8.61 -10.97
CA TYR A 32 -3.43 -7.27 -10.46
C TYR A 32 -1.93 -6.93 -10.54
N PRO A 33 -1.56 -5.83 -11.20
CA PRO A 33 -0.19 -5.57 -11.55
C PRO A 33 0.49 -4.81 -10.39
N ILE A 34 1.59 -5.35 -9.88
CA ILE A 34 2.44 -4.72 -8.84
C ILE A 34 3.76 -4.33 -9.48
N GLU A 35 4.14 -3.06 -9.39
CA GLU A 35 5.34 -2.55 -10.09
C GLU A 35 6.62 -3.13 -9.50
N LYS A 36 6.71 -3.13 -8.17
CA LYS A 36 7.79 -3.78 -7.41
C LYS A 36 7.37 -4.00 -5.97
N MET A 37 8.11 -4.85 -5.29
CA MET A 37 7.88 -5.20 -3.90
C MET A 37 9.22 -5.52 -3.22
N ARG A 38 9.72 -4.56 -2.43
CA ARG A 38 11.00 -4.63 -1.72
C ARG A 38 10.83 -4.10 -0.31
N THR A 39 11.62 -4.65 0.61
CA THR A 39 11.70 -4.16 1.98
C THR A 39 12.27 -2.73 2.01
N PRO A 40 11.76 -1.82 2.86
CA PRO A 40 12.16 -0.41 2.85
C PRO A 40 13.65 -0.14 3.13
N ASP A 41 14.41 -1.08 3.71
CA ASP A 41 15.85 -0.95 3.95
C ASP A 41 16.69 -0.86 2.66
N HIS A 42 16.10 -1.15 1.49
CA HIS A 42 16.69 -0.85 0.19
C HIS A 42 16.78 0.65 -0.13
N TYR A 43 16.09 1.50 0.63
CA TYR A 43 16.12 2.95 0.49
C TYR A 43 16.99 3.58 1.60
N PRO A 44 17.74 4.68 1.32
CA PRO A 44 18.60 5.31 2.32
C PRO A 44 17.82 5.65 3.60
N ARG A 45 18.24 5.10 4.75
CA ARG A 45 17.58 5.27 6.06
C ARG A 45 16.12 4.80 6.09
N ALA A 46 15.73 3.86 5.21
CA ALA A 46 14.35 3.44 5.01
C ALA A 46 13.37 4.61 4.74
N ASP A 47 13.83 5.58 3.95
CA ASP A 47 13.05 6.77 3.60
C ASP A 47 11.78 6.40 2.82
N ASP A 48 10.63 6.64 3.46
CA ASP A 48 9.30 6.25 2.98
C ASP A 48 8.93 6.99 1.68
N GLU A 49 9.26 8.28 1.58
CA GLU A 49 8.97 9.09 0.39
C GLU A 49 9.78 8.60 -0.82
N LEU A 50 11.05 8.21 -0.63
CA LEU A 50 11.83 7.60 -1.72
C LEU A 50 11.24 6.26 -2.17
N SER A 51 10.79 5.43 -1.23
CA SER A 51 10.10 4.15 -1.50
C SER A 51 8.81 4.37 -2.29
N MET A 52 7.96 5.30 -1.83
CA MET A 52 6.69 5.62 -2.47
C MET A 52 6.88 6.20 -3.88
N ARG A 53 7.82 7.14 -4.06
CA ARG A 53 8.15 7.72 -5.38
C ARG A 53 8.57 6.68 -6.40
N ASP A 54 9.24 5.64 -5.94
CA ASP A 54 9.72 4.53 -6.74
C ASP A 54 8.65 3.44 -6.97
N ASN A 55 7.40 3.73 -6.58
CA ASN A 55 6.23 2.87 -6.69
C ASN A 55 6.39 1.51 -6.00
N ASN A 56 7.08 1.49 -4.85
CA ASN A 56 7.37 0.27 -4.13
C ASN A 56 6.23 -0.17 -3.21
N THR A 57 5.64 -1.32 -3.51
CA THR A 57 4.74 -2.00 -2.57
C THR A 57 5.55 -2.48 -1.37
N SER A 58 5.16 -2.07 -0.18
CA SER A 58 5.89 -2.41 1.05
C SER A 58 4.96 -2.58 2.25
N ALA A 59 5.45 -3.28 3.28
CA ALA A 59 4.71 -3.55 4.51
C ALA A 59 5.44 -2.94 5.70
N PHE A 60 6.23 -3.69 6.46
CA PHE A 60 6.93 -3.14 7.61
C PHE A 60 7.84 -1.94 7.26
N ASN A 61 7.56 -0.80 7.88
CA ASN A 61 8.44 0.38 7.95
C ASN A 61 8.32 0.97 9.37
N CYS A 62 9.43 1.05 10.10
CA CYS A 62 9.45 1.51 11.48
C CYS A 62 9.37 3.05 11.55
N ARG A 63 8.14 3.58 11.54
CA ARG A 63 7.86 5.02 11.59
C ARG A 63 6.67 5.36 12.48
N ASP A 64 6.73 6.54 13.08
CA ASP A 64 5.58 7.17 13.71
C ASP A 64 4.63 7.75 12.66
N ILE A 65 3.41 8.04 13.08
CA ILE A 65 2.47 8.86 12.31
C ILE A 65 2.80 10.32 12.66
N PRO A 66 3.30 11.13 11.70
CA PRO A 66 3.80 12.48 11.98
C PRO A 66 2.84 13.34 12.78
N GLY A 67 3.34 13.97 13.84
CA GLY A 67 2.57 14.90 14.66
C GLY A 67 1.56 14.25 15.63
N THR A 68 1.45 12.93 15.67
CA THR A 68 0.50 12.23 16.56
C THR A 68 1.14 11.60 17.78
N GLY A 69 2.46 11.33 17.74
CA GLY A 69 3.16 10.55 18.78
C GLY A 69 2.81 9.06 18.81
N ASN A 70 1.99 8.57 17.86
CA ASN A 70 1.62 7.17 17.74
C ASN A 70 2.41 6.47 16.64
N TRP A 71 2.69 5.18 16.84
CA TRP A 71 3.30 4.34 15.81
C TRP A 71 2.31 3.98 14.72
N SER A 72 2.78 3.98 13.47
CA SER A 72 2.01 3.46 12.32
C SER A 72 1.80 1.95 12.44
N LEU A 73 0.73 1.41 11.84
CA LEU A 73 0.56 -0.05 11.72
C LEU A 73 1.64 -0.72 10.86
N HIS A 74 2.33 0.06 10.01
CA HIS A 74 3.56 -0.39 9.36
C HIS A 74 4.65 -0.76 10.37
N ALA A 75 4.78 -0.04 11.49
CA ALA A 75 5.77 -0.35 12.52
C ALA A 75 5.49 -1.67 13.26
N TYR A 76 4.27 -2.22 13.14
CA TYR A 76 3.88 -3.50 13.71
C TYR A 76 3.79 -4.61 12.66
N GLY A 77 4.13 -4.35 11.39
CA GLY A 77 3.99 -5.32 10.29
C GLY A 77 2.54 -5.67 9.97
N ARG A 78 1.61 -4.76 10.26
CA ARG A 78 0.15 -4.95 10.12
C ARG A 78 -0.51 -4.03 9.10
N ALA A 79 0.31 -3.39 8.27
CA ALA A 79 -0.14 -2.60 7.13
C ALA A 79 0.68 -2.92 5.88
N ILE A 80 0.06 -2.73 4.72
CA ILE A 80 0.65 -2.92 3.41
C ILE A 80 0.22 -1.75 2.53
N ASP A 81 1.18 -1.07 1.93
CA ASP A 81 0.95 -0.03 0.92
C ASP A 81 1.16 -0.63 -0.47
N ILE A 82 0.17 -0.51 -1.36
CA ILE A 82 0.19 -1.09 -2.71
C ILE A 82 0.37 -0.02 -3.77
N ASN A 83 1.44 -0.14 -4.57
CA ASN A 83 1.78 0.78 -5.66
C ASN A 83 1.61 2.28 -5.26
N PRO A 84 2.34 2.79 -4.25
CA PRO A 84 2.16 4.14 -3.71
C PRO A 84 2.07 5.29 -4.73
N LEU A 85 2.86 5.21 -5.82
CA LEU A 85 2.85 6.25 -6.85
C LEU A 85 1.48 6.33 -7.55
N LEU A 86 0.85 5.18 -7.78
CA LEU A 86 -0.44 5.06 -8.47
C LEU A 86 -1.62 5.34 -7.54
N ASN A 87 -1.41 5.17 -6.24
CA ASN A 87 -2.43 5.21 -5.20
C ASN A 87 -2.03 6.17 -4.07
N PRO A 88 -2.00 7.49 -4.32
CA PRO A 88 -1.42 8.44 -3.38
C PRO A 88 -2.17 8.55 -2.06
N TYR A 89 -1.44 8.92 -1.02
CA TYR A 89 -1.98 9.51 0.20
C TYR A 89 -2.34 10.98 -0.05
N ILE A 90 -3.48 11.44 0.50
CA ILE A 90 -3.97 12.81 0.43
C ILE A 90 -4.46 13.24 1.82
N ASP A 91 -3.85 14.29 2.38
CA ASP A 91 -4.21 14.79 3.71
C ASP A 91 -5.49 15.66 3.70
N SER A 92 -5.85 16.19 4.87
CA SER A 92 -7.04 17.02 5.06
C SER A 92 -6.98 18.39 4.37
N ILE A 93 -5.80 18.88 4.00
CA ILE A 93 -5.60 20.17 3.31
C ILE A 93 -5.31 19.99 1.82
N GLY A 94 -5.31 18.75 1.32
CA GLY A 94 -5.08 18.40 -0.08
C GLY A 94 -3.62 18.26 -0.47
N ALA A 95 -2.68 18.28 0.49
CA ALA A 95 -1.31 17.86 0.21
C ALA A 95 -1.29 16.35 -0.02
N PHE A 96 -0.43 15.89 -0.93
CA PHE A 96 -0.39 14.49 -1.34
C PHE A 96 1.02 13.93 -1.33
N GLN A 97 1.11 12.62 -1.18
CA GLN A 97 2.34 11.83 -1.25
C GLN A 97 2.12 10.58 -2.09
N PRO A 98 3.14 10.12 -2.85
CA PRO A 98 4.44 10.77 -3.02
C PRO A 98 4.37 12.03 -3.90
N ALA A 99 5.39 12.90 -3.83
CA ALA A 99 5.38 14.19 -4.53
C ALA A 99 5.27 14.09 -6.07
N ASN A 100 5.59 12.94 -6.66
CA ASN A 100 5.45 12.66 -8.09
C ASN A 100 4.10 12.03 -8.48
N ALA A 101 3.16 11.86 -7.54
CA ALA A 101 1.86 11.24 -7.79
C ALA A 101 0.78 12.19 -8.32
N ALA A 102 1.13 13.45 -8.65
CA ALA A 102 0.16 14.44 -9.16
C ALA A 102 -0.75 13.93 -10.30
N PRO A 103 -0.27 13.13 -11.28
CA PRO A 103 -1.14 12.57 -12.32
C PRO A 103 -2.23 11.62 -11.79
N TYR A 104 -2.00 10.96 -10.65
CA TYR A 104 -2.87 9.92 -10.07
C TYR A 104 -3.87 10.48 -9.05
N LEU A 105 -3.88 11.81 -8.85
CA LEU A 105 -4.94 12.52 -8.15
C LEU A 105 -6.26 12.50 -8.94
N ASP A 106 -6.20 12.39 -10.27
CA ASP A 106 -7.39 12.11 -11.08
C ASP A 106 -7.81 10.65 -10.86
N ARG A 107 -8.84 10.45 -10.04
CA ARG A 107 -9.40 9.12 -9.73
C ARG A 107 -10.34 8.56 -10.81
N ASN A 108 -10.48 9.22 -11.96
CA ASN A 108 -11.15 8.64 -13.13
C ASN A 108 -10.19 7.79 -13.98
N ARG A 109 -8.91 7.77 -13.63
CA ARG A 109 -7.86 7.03 -14.32
C ARG A 109 -8.02 5.53 -14.12
N VAL A 110 -7.96 4.80 -15.22
CA VAL A 110 -8.06 3.33 -15.24
C VAL A 110 -6.72 2.66 -15.58
N ASP A 111 -5.60 3.33 -15.29
CA ASP A 111 -4.28 2.76 -15.50
C ASP A 111 -4.13 1.45 -14.70
N PRO A 112 -3.42 0.44 -15.25
CA PRO A 112 -3.14 -0.78 -14.50
C PRO A 112 -2.45 -0.50 -13.17
N GLY A 113 -3.00 -1.03 -12.06
CA GLY A 113 -2.45 -0.88 -10.71
C GLY A 113 -3.06 0.28 -9.89
N VAL A 114 -3.92 1.09 -10.50
CA VAL A 114 -4.74 2.07 -9.77
C VAL A 114 -5.88 1.33 -9.05
N LEU A 115 -6.08 1.60 -7.76
CA LEU A 115 -7.11 0.99 -6.91
C LEU A 115 -8.37 1.85 -6.82
N HIS A 116 -9.51 1.31 -7.19
CA HIS A 116 -10.83 1.92 -7.01
C HIS A 116 -11.67 1.14 -6.02
N ASP A 117 -12.64 1.83 -5.42
CA ASP A 117 -13.67 1.16 -4.63
C ASP A 117 -14.36 0.06 -5.46
N GLY A 118 -14.51 -1.10 -4.85
CA GLY A 118 -15.09 -2.28 -5.48
C GLY A 118 -14.17 -3.05 -6.44
N ASP A 119 -12.93 -2.60 -6.70
CA ASP A 119 -11.98 -3.35 -7.52
C ASP A 119 -11.70 -4.74 -6.92
N PRO A 120 -11.47 -5.78 -7.74
CA PRO A 120 -11.11 -7.11 -7.24
C PRO A 120 -9.92 -7.07 -6.28
N ALA A 121 -8.93 -6.24 -6.56
CA ALA A 121 -7.75 -6.07 -5.70
C ALA A 121 -8.14 -5.55 -4.31
N VAL A 122 -8.98 -4.51 -4.21
CA VAL A 122 -9.47 -3.99 -2.93
C VAL A 122 -10.28 -5.05 -2.19
N ARG A 123 -11.21 -5.73 -2.88
CA ARG A 123 -12.06 -6.81 -2.32
C ARG A 123 -11.26 -7.93 -1.70
N ILE A 124 -10.18 -8.38 -2.34
CA ILE A 124 -9.29 -9.42 -1.82
C ILE A 124 -8.79 -9.10 -0.40
N PHE A 125 -8.48 -7.84 -0.10
CA PHE A 125 -8.11 -7.41 1.24
C PHE A 125 -9.33 -7.31 2.17
N ILE A 126 -10.34 -6.52 1.78
CA ILE A 126 -11.45 -6.18 2.69
C ILE A 126 -12.33 -7.38 3.06
N ASP A 127 -12.48 -8.37 2.17
CA ASP A 127 -13.23 -9.60 2.44
C ASP A 127 -12.55 -10.47 3.52
N ARG A 128 -11.28 -10.19 3.83
CA ARG A 128 -10.49 -10.81 4.91
C ARG A 128 -10.42 -9.95 6.18
N GLY A 129 -11.16 -8.84 6.22
CA GLY A 129 -11.20 -7.95 7.39
C GLY A 129 -10.04 -6.95 7.46
N TRP A 130 -9.32 -6.73 6.36
CA TRP A 130 -8.44 -5.57 6.23
C TRP A 130 -9.30 -4.31 5.99
N HIS A 131 -8.82 -3.17 6.46
CA HIS A 131 -9.44 -1.87 6.18
C HIS A 131 -8.63 -1.16 5.10
N TRP A 132 -9.31 -0.61 4.12
CA TRP A 132 -8.67 0.16 3.06
C TRP A 132 -8.72 1.66 3.36
N GLY A 133 -7.58 2.33 3.28
CA GLY A 133 -7.45 3.77 3.52
C GLY A 133 -8.16 4.64 2.47
N GLY A 134 -8.46 4.08 1.30
CA GLY A 134 -9.29 4.73 0.28
C GLY A 134 -10.72 5.02 0.73
N ASP A 135 -11.24 4.28 1.73
CA ASP A 135 -12.60 4.45 2.26
C ASP A 135 -12.70 5.51 3.35
N TRP A 136 -11.58 5.94 3.93
CA TRP A 136 -11.55 6.96 4.99
C TRP A 136 -12.06 8.32 4.50
N GLN A 137 -12.62 9.16 5.36
CA GLN A 137 -13.04 10.50 4.94
C GLN A 137 -11.85 11.45 4.74
N THR A 138 -10.97 11.50 5.74
CA THR A 138 -9.70 12.19 5.70
C THR A 138 -8.77 11.59 6.77
N PRO A 139 -7.47 11.39 6.47
CA PRO A 139 -6.88 11.47 5.13
C PRO A 139 -7.46 10.40 4.19
N LYS A 140 -7.33 10.61 2.88
CA LYS A 140 -7.56 9.56 1.88
C LYS A 140 -6.24 8.86 1.62
N ASP A 141 -6.14 7.58 1.91
CA ASP A 141 -4.89 6.83 1.78
C ASP A 141 -5.07 5.64 0.83
N TYR A 142 -5.03 5.89 -0.48
CA TYR A 142 -5.42 4.89 -1.48
C TYR A 142 -4.49 3.68 -1.55
N GLN A 143 -3.22 3.87 -1.19
CA GLN A 143 -2.23 2.79 -1.13
C GLN A 143 -2.48 1.84 0.03
N HIS A 144 -3.10 2.31 1.10
CA HIS A 144 -2.96 1.72 2.42
C HIS A 144 -4.02 0.67 2.74
N PHE A 145 -3.57 -0.50 3.18
CA PHE A 145 -4.41 -1.53 3.77
C PHE A 145 -3.88 -1.86 5.17
N GLU A 146 -4.76 -1.89 6.17
CA GLU A 146 -4.39 -2.22 7.54
C GLU A 146 -5.22 -3.35 8.16
N ARG A 147 -4.56 -4.15 9.01
CA ARG A 147 -5.17 -5.22 9.79
C ARG A 147 -4.95 -5.00 11.29
N ARG A 148 -5.95 -4.46 11.96
CA ARG A 148 -5.93 -4.30 13.43
C ARG A 148 -6.14 -5.65 14.12
N ASN A 149 -5.58 -5.78 15.33
CA ASN A 149 -5.83 -6.94 16.20
C ASN A 149 -7.34 -7.08 16.44
N GLN A 150 -7.84 -8.31 16.36
CA GLN A 150 -9.18 -8.66 16.83
C GLN A 150 -9.18 -8.87 18.34
#